data_AF-K1S7F1-F1
#
_entry.id   AF-K1S7F1-F1
#
_cell.length_a   1.000
_cell.length_b   1.000
_cell.length_c   1.000
_cell.angle_alpha   90.00
_cell.angle_beta   90.00
_cell.angle_gamma   90.00
#
_symmetry.space_group_name_H-M   'P 1'
#
loop_
_entity.id
_entity.type
_entity.pdbx_description
1 polymer ?
#
loop_
_entity_poly.entity_id
_entity_poly.type
_entity_poly.pdbx_seq_one_letter_code
_entity_poly.pdbx_strand_id
1 'polypeptide(L)' 'MGVPLSRATLANWIIYCAENYLRHVYDYFHRQLRMRKYLMADETRVQVLNEPGRNPETDSWMWLFRSGEDGLPPIL' A
#
# COMPACT_ATOMS: atom_id res chain seq x y z
N MET A 1 -25.05 22.79 1.88
CA MET A 1 -24.98 22.35 0.47
C MET A 1 -23.69 21.57 0.28
N GLY A 2 -23.77 20.28 -0.07
CA GLY A 2 -22.60 19.45 -0.33
C GLY A 2 -22.28 19.40 -1.81
N VAL A 3 -21.00 19.29 -2.17
CA VAL A 3 -20.58 19.05 -3.56
C VAL A 3 -20.85 17.58 -3.87
N PRO A 4 -21.60 17.24 -4.95
CA PRO A 4 -21.81 15.86 -5.33
C PRO A 4 -20.50 15.27 -5.86
N LEU A 5 -19.78 14.56 -4.99
CA LEU A 5 -18.54 13.87 -5.35
C LEU A 5 -18.86 12.41 -5.69
N SER A 6 -18.60 12.02 -6.94
CA SER A 6 -18.77 10.62 -7.35
C SER A 6 -17.71 9.72 -6.70
N ARG A 7 -18.04 8.45 -6.46
CA ARG A 7 -17.09 7.44 -5.99
C ARG A 7 -15.87 7.33 -6.91
N ALA A 8 -16.08 7.42 -8.22
CA ALA A 8 -15.00 7.35 -9.21
C ALA A 8 -14.05 8.56 -9.09
N THR A 9 -14.59 9.77 -8.91
CA THR A 9 -13.78 10.97 -8.70
C THR A 9 -12.92 10.86 -7.45
N LEU A 10 -13.52 10.40 -6.33
CA LEU A 10 -12.79 10.20 -5.09
C LEU A 10 -11.68 9.14 -5.23
N ALA A 11 -11.98 7.99 -5.86
CA ALA A 11 -10.99 6.95 -6.10
C ALA A 11 -9.82 7.46 -6.95
N ASN A 12 -10.10 8.21 -8.02
CA ASN A 12 -9.07 8.83 -8.85
C ASN A 12 -8.20 9.82 -8.07
N TRP A 13 -8.79 10.59 -7.16
CA TRP A 13 -8.03 11.51 -6.30
C TRP A 13 -7.14 10.76 -5.31
N ILE A 14 -7.63 9.67 -4.72
CA ILE A 14 -6.82 8.84 -3.81
C ILE A 14 -5.61 8.26 -4.55
N ILE A 15 -5.84 7.68 -5.75
CA ILE A 15 -4.76 7.13 -6.59
C ILE A 15 -3.76 8.23 -6.95
N TYR A 16 -4.25 9.38 -7.43
CA TYR A 16 -3.40 10.52 -7.77
C TYR A 16 -2.55 10.97 -6.58
N CYS A 17 -3.13 11.07 -5.39
CA CYS A 17 -2.40 11.48 -4.20
C CYS A 17 -1.34 10.46 -3.79
N ALA A 18 -1.68 9.16 -3.86
CA ALA A 18 -0.73 8.08 -3.58
C ALA A 18 0.47 8.13 -4.53
N GLU A 19 0.22 8.32 -5.82
CA GLU A 19 1.26 8.31 -6.86
C GLU A 19 2.14 9.56 -6.87
N ASN A 20 1.56 10.75 -6.65
CA ASN A 20 2.27 12.01 -6.83
C ASN A 20 2.86 12.57 -5.53
N TYR A 21 2.19 12.36 -4.40
CA TYR A 21 2.62 12.92 -3.12
C TYR A 21 3.23 11.86 -2.20
N LEU A 22 2.58 10.71 -2.05
CA LEU A 22 3.01 9.70 -1.07
C LEU A 22 4.14 8.79 -1.59
N ARG A 23 4.33 8.68 -2.91
CA ARG A 23 5.39 7.85 -3.51
C ARG A 23 6.77 8.14 -2.94
N HIS A 24 7.15 9.40 -2.76
CA HIS A 24 8.45 9.78 -2.22
C HIS A 24 8.65 9.28 -0.76
N VAL A 25 7.59 9.35 0.04
CA VAL A 25 7.59 8.87 1.43
C VAL A 25 7.72 7.35 1.46
N TYR A 26 6.92 6.67 0.63
CA TYR A 26 7.00 5.22 0.45
C TYR A 26 8.41 4.78 0.03
N ASP A 27 8.98 5.39 -1.00
CA ASP A 27 10.30 5.03 -1.51
C ASP A 27 11.40 5.24 -0.46
N TYR A 28 11.29 6.31 0.33
CA TYR A 28 12.21 6.55 1.45
C TYR A 28 12.12 5.44 2.49
N PHE A 29 10.93 5.13 3.00
CA PHE A 29 10.77 4.08 4.01
C PHE A 29 11.12 2.70 3.46
N HIS A 30 10.79 2.41 2.20
CA HIS A 30 11.21 1.17 1.53
C HIS A 30 12.74 1.04 1.51
N ARG A 31 13.49 2.12 1.21
CA ARG A 31 14.96 2.13 1.32
C ARG A 31 15.44 1.88 2.75
N GLN A 32 14.80 2.50 3.75
CA GLN A 32 15.17 2.34 5.15
C GLN A 32 14.90 0.92 5.67
N LEU A 33 13.76 0.32 5.29
CA LEU A 33 13.40 -1.05 5.65
C LEU A 33 14.43 -2.05 5.12
N ARG A 34 14.91 -1.87 3.88
CA ARG A 34 15.95 -2.74 3.29
C ARG A 34 17.30 -2.70 4.02
N MET A 35 17.56 -1.68 4.84
CA MET A 35 18.77 -1.60 5.67
C MET A 35 18.59 -2.26 7.04
N ARG A 36 17.37 -2.63 7.43
CA ARG A 36 17.11 -3.29 8.71
C ARG A 36 17.56 -4.74 8.64
N LYS A 37 18.03 -5.25 9.78
CA LYS A 37 18.52 -6.63 9.90
C LYS A 37 17.38 -7.66 9.79
N TYR A 38 16.18 -7.28 10.23
CA TYR A 38 14.98 -8.11 10.19
C TYR A 38 13.75 -7.26 9.93
N LEU A 39 12.80 -7.85 9.21
CA LEU A 39 11.53 -7.25 8.83
C LEU A 39 10.40 -8.15 9.33
N MET A 40 9.29 -7.52 9.69
CA MET A 40 8.04 -8.23 9.93
C MET A 40 7.14 -7.98 8.73
N ALA A 41 6.50 -9.05 8.26
CA ALA A 41 5.57 -8.99 7.15
C ALA A 41 4.21 -9.53 7.59
N ASP A 42 3.14 -8.88 7.17
CA ASP A 42 1.77 -9.36 7.32
C ASP A 42 1.19 -9.67 5.93
N GLU A 43 0.56 -10.83 5.80
CA GLU A 43 -0.09 -11.30 4.59
C GLU A 43 -1.59 -11.08 4.71
N THR A 44 -2.14 -10.23 3.86
CA THR A 44 -3.58 -10.00 3.77
C THR A 44 -4.13 -10.56 2.47
N ARG A 45 -5.11 -11.44 2.57
CA ARG A 45 -5.83 -11.97 1.42
C ARG A 45 -6.83 -10.93 0.89
N VAL A 46 -6.78 -10.66 -0.41
CA VAL A 46 -7.60 -9.68 -1.11
C VAL A 46 -8.16 -10.28 -2.40
N GLN A 47 -9.27 -9.75 -2.89
CA GLN A 47 -9.80 -10.07 -4.22
C GLN A 47 -9.71 -8.84 -5.11
N VAL A 48 -9.10 -8.99 -6.28
CA VAL A 48 -8.90 -7.90 -7.23
C VAL A 48 -9.86 -8.09 -8.40
N LEU A 49 -10.89 -7.23 -8.44
CA LEU A 49 -11.99 -7.36 -9.40
C LEU A 49 -11.58 -7.19 -10.88
N ASN A 50 -10.42 -6.60 -11.15
CA ASN A 50 -9.94 -6.33 -12.51
C ASN A 50 -8.43 -6.54 -12.62
N GLU A 51 -7.95 -7.71 -12.18
CA GLU A 51 -6.55 -8.11 -12.33
C GLU A 51 -6.29 -8.65 -13.74
N PRO A 52 -5.31 -8.12 -14.49
CA PRO A 52 -5.02 -8.59 -15.84
C PRO A 52 -4.69 -10.09 -15.88
N GLY A 53 -5.47 -10.87 -16.62
CA GLY A 53 -5.24 -12.30 -16.82
C GLY A 53 -5.67 -13.21 -15.65
N ARG A 54 -6.40 -12.69 -14.65
CA ARG A 54 -6.91 -13.49 -13.54
C ARG A 54 -8.42 -13.28 -13.33
N ASN A 55 -9.10 -14.33 -12.88
CA ASN A 55 -10.54 -14.28 -12.61
C ASN A 55 -10.78 -13.44 -11.33
N PRO A 56 -11.74 -12.49 -11.31
CA PRO A 56 -12.11 -11.69 -10.13
C PRO A 56 -12.36 -12.47 -8.83
N GLU A 57 -12.81 -13.72 -8.93
CA GLU A 57 -13.08 -14.59 -7.77
C GLU A 57 -11.81 -15.26 -7.21
N THR A 58 -10.67 -15.09 -7.88
CA THR A 58 -9.39 -15.66 -7.45
C THR A 58 -8.85 -14.88 -6.27
N ASP A 59 -8.35 -15.61 -5.27
CA ASP A 59 -7.63 -15.01 -4.17
C ASP A 59 -6.29 -14.40 -4.64
N SER A 60 -6.04 -13.17 -4.22
CA SER A 60 -4.79 -12.44 -4.37
C SER A 60 -4.25 -12.06 -2.99
N TRP A 61 -2.97 -11.71 -2.92
CA TRP A 61 -2.27 -11.49 -1.66
C TRP A 61 -1.58 -10.15 -1.67
N MET A 62 -1.73 -9.41 -0.57
CA MET A 62 -1.02 -8.17 -0.30
C MET A 62 -0.07 -8.41 0.88
N TRP A 63 1.19 -8.01 0.70
CA TRP A 63 2.21 -8.09 1.74
C TRP A 63 2.53 -6.70 2.26
N LEU A 64 2.35 -6.49 3.56
CA LEU A 64 2.74 -5.26 4.25
C LEU A 64 4.01 -5.52 5.05
N PHE A 65 4.96 -4.58 4.99
CA PHE A 65 6.26 -4.71 5.64
C PHE A 65 6.46 -3.58 6.64
N ARG A 66 6.99 -3.93 7.80
CA ARG A 66 7.42 -2.97 8.83
C ARG A 66 8.77 -3.36 9.41
N SER A 67 9.40 -2.45 10.13
CA SER A 67 10.59 -2.77 10.89
C SER A 67 10.25 -3.79 11.99
N GLY A 68 11.15 -4.74 12.22
CA GLY A 68 11.08 -5.61 13.40
C GLY A 68 11.50 -4.88 14.68
N GLU A 69 11.58 -5.64 15.77
CA GLU A 69 12.00 -5.13 17.08
C GLU A 69 13.52 -5.01 17.17
N ASP A 70 14.10 -4.12 16.34
CA ASP A 70 15.56 -3.95 16.21
C ASP A 70 16.16 -2.89 17.14
N GLY A 71 15.33 -2.31 18.01
CA GLY A 71 15.71 -1.25 18.94
C GLY A 71 15.93 0.12 18.27
N LEU A 72 15.74 0.22 16.96
CA LEU A 72 15.80 1.47 16.20
C LEU A 72 14.38 2.09 16.06
N PRO A 73 14.26 3.35 15.60
CA PRO A 73 12.95 3.95 15.39
C PRO A 73 12.06 3.11 14.46
N PRO A 74 10.78 2.92 14.81
CA PRO A 74 9.89 2.06 14.04
C PRO A 74 9.58 2.67 12.68
N ILE A 75 9.49 1.80 11.66
CA ILE A 75 9.02 2.14 10.33
C ILE A 75 7.77 1.28 10.07
N LEU A 76 6.65 1.95 9.75
CA LEU A 76 5.35 1.36 9.47
C LEU A 76 5.06 1.34 7.97
#